data_AF-A0A4U0UZI9-F1
#
_entry.id   AF-A0A4U0UZI9-F1
#
_cell.length_a   1.000
_cell.length_b   1.000
_cell.length_c   1.000
_cell.angle_alpha   90.00
_cell.angle_beta   90.00
_cell.angle_gamma   90.00
#
_symmetry.space_group_name_H-M   'P 1'
#
loop_
_entity.id
_entity.type
_entity.pdbx_description
1 polymer ?
#
loop_
_entity_poly.entity_id
_entity_poly.type
_entity_poly.pdbx_seq_one_letter_code
_entity_poly.pdbx_strand_id
1 'polypeptide(L)'
;MVDCSHGNSEKQHMNQPKVAHALAEQMKEGEDGIMGVMIESNINEGAQKVPKEGKAGLKYGVSITDACIGWEDTEKVLVELAEASRARREKLGPVKVKEMNGVANGANGHA
;
A
#
# COMPACT_ATOMS: atom_id res chain seq x y z
N MET A 1 -7.86 1.16 -2.05
CA MET A 1 -6.53 0.52 -1.90
C MET A 1 -5.96 0.30 -3.29
N VAL A 2 -4.66 0.50 -3.49
CA VAL A 2 -4.00 0.29 -4.79
C VAL A 2 -2.95 -0.81 -4.68
N ASP A 3 -3.03 -1.79 -5.57
CA ASP A 3 -2.03 -2.85 -5.71
C ASP A 3 -0.84 -2.34 -6.53
N CYS A 4 0.38 -2.44 -6.01
CA CYS A 4 1.59 -2.04 -6.74
C CYS A 4 2.11 -3.14 -7.68
N SER A 5 1.64 -4.38 -7.55
CA SER A 5 2.07 -5.54 -8.33
C SER A 5 1.13 -5.84 -9.51
N HIS A 6 1.05 -7.09 -9.93
CA HIS A 6 0.15 -7.63 -10.94
C HIS A 6 0.05 -6.76 -12.21
N GLY A 7 -1.15 -6.25 -12.51
CA GLY A 7 -1.38 -5.42 -13.70
C GLY A 7 -0.66 -4.07 -13.62
N ASN A 8 -0.55 -3.49 -12.42
CA ASN A 8 0.05 -2.16 -12.23
C ASN A 8 1.58 -2.20 -12.31
N SER A 9 2.20 -3.35 -12.08
CA SER A 9 3.64 -3.55 -12.30
C SER A 9 3.97 -4.04 -13.72
N GLU A 10 2.97 -4.26 -14.58
CA GLU A 10 3.13 -4.96 -15.88
C GLU A 10 3.77 -6.35 -15.72
N LYS A 11 3.50 -7.01 -14.58
CA LYS A 11 4.16 -8.25 -14.14
C LYS A 11 5.69 -8.16 -14.03
N GLN A 12 6.23 -6.95 -13.85
CA GLN A 12 7.65 -6.70 -13.59
C GLN A 12 7.81 -6.19 -12.15
N HIS A 13 8.29 -7.04 -11.24
CA HIS A 13 8.41 -6.71 -9.81
C HIS A 13 9.19 -5.41 -9.53
N MET A 14 10.21 -5.09 -10.34
CA MET A 14 10.97 -3.83 -10.23
C MET A 14 10.20 -2.58 -10.64
N ASN A 15 8.97 -2.72 -11.15
CA ASN A 15 8.06 -1.60 -11.33
C ASN A 15 7.22 -1.30 -10.09
N GLN A 16 7.11 -2.22 -9.11
CA GLN A 16 6.35 -1.95 -7.87
C GLN A 16 6.83 -0.68 -7.14
N PRO A 17 8.14 -0.41 -6.98
CA PRO A 17 8.62 0.84 -6.37
C PRO A 17 8.22 2.09 -7.17
N LYS A 18 8.12 1.98 -8.50
CA LYS A 18 7.69 3.10 -9.36
C LYS A 18 6.20 3.40 -9.18
N VAL A 19 5.37 2.36 -9.05
CA VAL A 19 3.94 2.50 -8.73
C VAL A 19 3.79 3.13 -7.34
N ALA A 20 4.51 2.63 -6.34
CA ALA A 20 4.48 3.18 -4.99
C ALA A 20 4.92 4.66 -4.97
N HIS A 21 5.97 5.02 -5.70
CA HIS A 21 6.42 6.41 -5.86
C HIS A 21 5.31 7.29 -6.47
N ALA A 22 4.65 6.85 -7.54
CA ALA A 22 3.55 7.61 -8.15
C ALA A 22 2.36 7.82 -7.19
N LEU A 23 2.09 6.87 -6.31
CA LEU A 23 1.07 7.00 -5.26
C LEU A 23 1.55 7.92 -4.12
N ALA A 24 2.82 7.85 -3.75
CA ALA A 24 3.43 8.72 -2.76
C ALA A 24 3.35 10.19 -3.20
N GLU A 25 3.63 10.50 -4.47
CA GLU A 25 3.49 11.87 -5.00
C GLU A 25 2.03 12.35 -4.95
N GLN A 26 1.05 11.52 -5.34
CA GLN A 26 -0.37 11.86 -5.19
C GLN A 26 -0.74 12.15 -3.73
N MET A 27 -0.27 11.32 -2.79
CA MET A 27 -0.49 11.53 -1.36
C MET A 27 0.12 12.83 -0.87
N LYS A 28 1.36 13.16 -1.25
CA LYS A 28 2.02 14.44 -0.93
C LYS A 28 1.23 15.62 -1.48
N GLU A 29 0.59 15.46 -2.63
CA GLU A 29 -0.27 16.47 -3.21
C GLU A 29 -1.64 16.64 -2.55
N GLY A 30 -2.00 15.76 -1.61
CA GLY A 30 -3.21 15.86 -0.80
C GLY A 30 -4.31 14.87 -1.18
N GLU A 31 -4.03 13.89 -2.04
CA GLU A 31 -4.99 12.83 -2.38
C GLU A 31 -5.42 12.04 -1.12
N ASP A 32 -6.71 12.11 -0.77
CA ASP A 32 -7.27 11.55 0.46
C ASP A 32 -8.06 10.24 0.24
N GLY A 33 -8.34 9.86 -1.02
CA GLY A 33 -8.99 8.61 -1.40
C GLY A 33 -8.07 7.39 -1.37
N ILE A 34 -6.75 7.59 -1.39
CA ILE A 34 -5.77 6.50 -1.23
C ILE A 34 -5.69 6.09 0.25
N MET A 35 -6.46 5.06 0.60
CA MET A 35 -6.49 4.47 1.94
C MET A 35 -5.25 3.61 2.28
N GLY A 36 -4.52 3.11 1.28
CA GLY A 36 -3.42 2.18 1.49
C GLY A 36 -3.00 1.48 0.20
N VAL A 37 -1.87 0.77 0.28
CA VAL A 37 -1.24 0.07 -0.84
C VAL A 37 -0.99 -1.40 -0.52
N MET A 38 -0.91 -2.24 -1.54
CA MET A 38 -0.45 -3.62 -1.45
C MET A 38 0.87 -3.77 -2.23
N ILE A 39 1.84 -4.47 -1.64
CA ILE A 39 3.19 -4.68 -2.18
C ILE A 39 3.53 -6.16 -2.01
N GLU A 40 4.06 -6.78 -3.06
CA GLU A 40 4.62 -8.13 -3.01
C GLU A 40 6.12 -8.06 -2.76
N SER A 41 6.51 -8.29 -1.49
CA SER A 41 7.90 -8.29 -1.04
C SER A 41 8.29 -9.65 -0.43
N ASN A 42 9.58 -9.96 -0.50
CA ASN A 42 10.17 -11.10 0.18
C ASN A 42 11.59 -10.74 0.63
N ILE A 43 12.26 -11.65 1.34
CA ILE A 43 13.63 -11.43 1.81
C ILE A 43 14.56 -11.18 0.62
N ASN A 44 14.43 -11.99 -0.43
CA ASN A 44 15.19 -11.89 -1.67
C ASN A 44 14.24 -11.62 -2.85
N GLU A 45 14.72 -10.84 -3.82
CA GLU A 45 13.94 -10.46 -4.99
C GLU A 45 13.65 -11.62 -5.96
N GLY A 46 12.70 -11.38 -6.86
CA GLY A 46 12.38 -12.28 -7.95
C GLY A 46 11.49 -13.45 -7.55
N ALA A 47 11.53 -14.50 -8.37
CA ALA A 47 10.81 -15.75 -8.17
C ALA A 47 11.66 -16.95 -8.61
N GLN A 48 11.31 -18.12 -8.11
CA GLN A 48 11.92 -19.40 -8.46
C GLN A 48 10.85 -20.46 -8.74
N LYS A 49 11.19 -21.47 -9.54
CA LYS A 49 10.36 -22.67 -9.69
C LYS A 49 10.74 -23.70 -8.62
N VAL A 50 9.80 -24.55 -8.23
CA VAL A 50 10.11 -25.71 -7.38
C VAL A 50 11.05 -26.65 -8.16
N PRO A 51 12.27 -26.94 -7.66
CA PRO A 51 13.22 -27.78 -8.35
C PRO A 51 12.86 -29.26 -8.23
N LYS A 52 13.55 -30.14 -8.98
CA LYS A 52 13.24 -31.59 -9.03
C LYS A 52 13.46 -32.27 -7.68
N GLU A 53 14.41 -31.77 -6.90
CA GLU A 53 14.75 -32.21 -5.54
C GLU A 53 13.69 -31.76 -4.51
N GLY A 54 12.64 -31.04 -4.96
CA GLY A 54 11.55 -30.55 -4.13
C GLY A 54 11.99 -29.40 -3.23
N LYS A 55 11.40 -29.33 -2.03
CA LYS A 55 11.65 -28.26 -1.06
C LYS A 55 13.13 -28.10 -0.69
N ALA A 56 13.91 -29.18 -0.73
CA ALA A 56 15.33 -29.17 -0.35
C ALA A 56 16.21 -28.31 -1.28
N GLY A 57 15.78 -28.07 -2.52
CA GLY A 57 16.51 -27.25 -3.48
C GLY A 57 16.07 -25.77 -3.54
N LEU A 58 15.09 -25.36 -2.74
CA LEU A 58 14.59 -23.98 -2.79
C LEU A 58 15.62 -23.01 -2.21
N LYS A 59 15.84 -21.90 -2.92
CA LYS A 59 16.54 -20.74 -2.38
C LYS A 59 15.70 -20.16 -1.26
N TYR A 60 16.32 -19.93 -0.11
CA TYR A 60 15.65 -19.32 1.03
C TYR A 60 15.16 -17.90 0.67
N GLY A 61 13.95 -17.54 1.10
CA GLY A 61 13.44 -16.18 0.98
C GLY A 61 13.16 -15.69 -0.45
N VAL A 62 13.09 -16.58 -1.44
CA VAL A 62 12.69 -16.25 -2.83
C VAL A 62 11.32 -16.86 -3.10
N SER A 63 10.39 -16.06 -3.64
CA SER A 63 9.01 -16.48 -3.93
C SER A 63 8.96 -17.68 -4.89
N ILE A 64 7.99 -18.59 -4.72
CA ILE A 64 7.71 -19.67 -5.68
C ILE A 64 6.51 -19.38 -6.59
N THR A 65 5.88 -18.21 -6.42
CA THR A 65 4.73 -17.74 -7.19
C THR A 65 5.14 -16.52 -8.01
N ASP A 66 4.55 -15.36 -7.76
CA ASP A 66 4.89 -14.12 -8.43
C ASP A 66 6.20 -13.53 -7.87
N ALA A 67 6.89 -12.76 -8.72
CA ALA A 67 8.16 -12.16 -8.36
C ALA A 67 7.96 -11.02 -7.36
N CYS A 68 8.77 -11.00 -6.31
CA CYS A 68 8.70 -9.97 -5.27
C CYS A 68 9.87 -8.99 -5.40
N ILE A 69 9.71 -7.78 -4.86
CA ILE A 69 10.87 -6.94 -4.54
C ILE A 69 11.63 -7.52 -3.33
N GLY A 70 12.94 -7.25 -3.27
CA GLY A 70 13.79 -7.64 -2.15
C GLY A 70 13.63 -6.74 -0.92
N TRP A 71 14.32 -7.09 0.16
CA TRP A 71 14.24 -6.37 1.43
C TRP A 71 14.69 -4.92 1.33
N GLU A 72 15.79 -4.64 0.63
CA GLU A 72 16.35 -3.29 0.50
C GLU A 72 15.40 -2.33 -0.21
N ASP A 73 14.67 -2.80 -1.22
CA ASP A 73 13.66 -1.98 -1.89
C ASP A 73 12.38 -1.87 -1.10
N THR A 74 12.05 -2.90 -0.31
CA THR A 74 10.91 -2.85 0.63
C THR A 74 11.11 -1.74 1.66
N GLU A 75 12.29 -1.65 2.27
CA GLU A 75 12.61 -0.58 3.22
C GLU A 75 12.47 0.81 2.58
N LYS A 76 13.03 1.01 1.38
CA LYS A 76 12.95 2.30 0.66
C LYS A 76 11.50 2.69 0.39
N VAL A 77 10.68 1.76 -0.12
CA VAL A 77 9.28 2.01 -0.43
C VAL A 77 8.48 2.36 0.84
N LEU A 78 8.71 1.65 1.95
CA LEU A 78 8.02 1.93 3.21
C LEU A 78 8.41 3.28 3.81
N VAL A 79 9.69 3.66 3.73
CA VAL A 79 10.16 4.98 4.16
C VAL A 79 9.50 6.09 3.35
N GLU A 80 9.49 5.97 2.02
CA GLU A 80 8.87 6.97 1.14
C GLU A 80 7.36 7.11 1.39
N LEU A 81 6.63 6.00 1.53
CA LEU A 81 5.20 6.03 1.82
C LEU A 81 4.92 6.65 3.20
N ALA A 82 5.80 6.43 4.18
CA ALA A 82 5.69 7.05 5.50
C ALA A 82 5.91 8.57 5.44
N GLU A 83 6.87 9.03 4.63
CA GLU A 83 7.10 10.46 4.36
C GLU A 83 5.89 11.09 3.66
N ALA A 84 5.37 10.45 2.61
CA ALA A 84 4.17 10.90 1.90
C ALA A 84 2.95 11.00 2.82
N SER A 85 2.79 10.01 3.71
CA SER A 85 1.73 10.00 4.72
C SER A 85 1.85 11.18 5.70
N ARG A 86 3.07 11.56 6.10
CA ARG A 86 3.32 12.75 6.95
C ARG A 86 3.00 14.03 6.20
N ALA A 87 3.53 14.20 4.98
CA ALA A 87 3.29 15.37 4.14
C ALA A 87 1.79 15.59 3.88
N ARG A 88 1.05 14.52 3.60
CA ARG A 88 -0.41 14.59 3.42
C ARG A 88 -1.13 15.11 4.66
N ARG A 89 -0.75 14.65 5.86
CA ARG A 89 -1.35 15.12 7.12
C ARG A 89 -1.09 16.60 7.36
N GLU A 90 0.11 17.07 7.05
CA GLU A 90 0.47 18.49 7.14
C GLU A 90 -0.34 19.33 6.16
N LYS A 91 -0.51 18.84 4.92
CA LYS A 91 -1.26 19.54 3.85
C LYS A 91 -2.76 19.62 4.12
N LEU A 92 -3.39 18.53 4.55
CA LEU A 92 -4.85 18.48 4.78
C LEU A 92 -5.26 19.04 6.15
N GLY A 93 -4.32 19.14 7.09
CA GLY A 93 -4.59 19.53 8.46
C GLY A 93 -5.39 18.47 9.24
N PRO A 94 -5.90 18.81 10.43
CA PRO A 94 -6.67 17.88 11.25
C PRO A 94 -7.96 17.46 10.51
N VAL A 95 -8.28 16.16 10.59
CA VAL A 95 -9.54 15.64 10.07
C VAL A 95 -10.69 16.40 10.72
N LYS A 96 -11.47 17.14 9.92
CA LYS A 96 -12.69 17.74 10.40
C LYS A 96 -13.67 16.61 10.70
N VAL A 97 -13.83 16.26 11.98
CA VAL A 97 -14.91 15.39 12.41
C VAL A 97 -16.20 16.09 12.01
N LYS A 98 -16.90 15.52 11.03
CA LYS A 98 -18.22 16.02 10.64
C LYS A 98 -19.12 15.78 11.84
N GLU A 99 -19.53 16.84 12.54
CA GLU A 99 -20.58 16.73 13.54
C GLU A 99 -21.76 16.04 12.86
N MET A 100 -22.09 14.83 13.32
CA MET A 100 -23.34 14.19 12.96
C MET A 100 -24.42 15.04 13.60
N ASN A 101 -24.96 16.00 12.86
CA ASN A 101 -26.12 16.77 13.28
C ASN A 101 -27.19 15.76 13.71
N GLY A 102 -27.40 15.69 15.02
CA GLY A 102 -28.49 14.94 15.62
C GLY A 102 -29.77 15.40 14.95
N VAL A 103 -30.49 14.44 14.35
CA VAL A 103 -31.84 14.68 13.87
C VAL A 103 -32.67 15.05 15.09
N ALA A 104 -32.90 16.35 15.28
CA ALA A 104 -33.91 16.86 16.17
C ALA A 104 -35.28 16.46 15.59
N ASN A 105 -35.81 15.31 16.01
CA ASN A 105 -37.22 15.02 15.84
C ASN A 105 -37.99 15.71 16.97
N GLY A 106 -38.61 16.84 16.61
CA GLY A 106 -39.62 17.48 17.43
C GLY A 106 -40.95 16.70 17.47
N ALA A 107 -41.71 17.02 18.52
CA ALA A 107 -43.17 16.94 18.64
C ALA A 107 -43.83 15.56 18.71
N ASN A 108 -44.29 15.17 19.92
CA ASN A 108 -45.70 15.31 20.34
C ASN A 108 -46.05 14.43 21.55
N GLY A 109 -46.76 15.00 22.52
CA GLY A 109 -47.38 14.24 23.59
C GLY A 109 -47.97 15.14 24.68
N HIS A 110 -49.14 15.72 24.40
CA HIS A 110 -50.06 16.18 25.45
C HIS A 110 -50.51 14.98 26.28
N ALA A 111 -50.34 15.07 27.60
CA ALA A 111 -51.32 14.76 28.67
C ALA A 111 -50.63 14.90 30.04
#